data_AF-A0A7W5G7D6-F1
#
_entry.id   AF-A0A7W5G7D6-F1
#
_cell.length_a   1.000
_cell.length_b   1.000
_cell.length_c   1.000
_cell.angle_alpha   90.00
_cell.angle_beta   90.00
_cell.angle_gamma   90.00
#
_symmetry.space_group_name_H-M   'P 1'
#
loop_
_entity.id
_entity.type
_entity.pdbx_description
1 polymer ?
#
loop_
_entity_poly.entity_id
_entity_poly.type
_entity_poly.pdbx_seq_one_letter_code
_entity_poly.pdbx_strand_id
1 'polypeptide(L)'
;MNYEAIGRCQVLRKDVERLHLQRNSAITALRGELRGVMGSIKGTVYTFDPEAAHRQLAEIEDTSRQLMEAVAEFNEWAPEAGERPITVAEPRLP
;
A
#
# COMPACT_ATOMS: atom_id res chain seq x y z
N MET A 1 -11.44 -26.20 -16.25
CA MET A 1 -11.19 -24.75 -16.10
C MET A 1 -12.09 -24.27 -14.97
N ASN A 2 -11.53 -23.73 -13.89
CA ASN A 2 -12.33 -23.29 -12.72
C ASN A 2 -12.79 -21.84 -12.93
N TYR A 3 -14.06 -21.65 -13.32
CA TYR A 3 -14.63 -20.32 -13.58
C TYR A 3 -14.77 -19.46 -12.32
N GLU A 4 -14.95 -20.07 -11.15
CA GLU A 4 -15.00 -19.35 -9.87
C GLU A 4 -13.61 -18.78 -9.53
N ALA A 5 -12.57 -19.58 -9.68
CA ALA A 5 -11.18 -19.15 -9.47
C ALA A 5 -10.81 -17.98 -10.40
N ILE A 6 -11.19 -18.06 -11.68
CA ILE A 6 -10.97 -16.96 -12.64
C ILE A 6 -11.69 -15.68 -12.19
N GLY A 7 -12.95 -15.79 -11.77
CA GLY A 7 -13.73 -14.65 -11.26
C GLY A 7 -13.10 -14.02 -10.02
N ARG A 8 -12.69 -14.83 -9.04
CA ARG A 8 -11.99 -14.36 -7.83
C ARG A 8 -10.68 -13.65 -8.17
N CYS A 9 -9.84 -14.25 -9.01
CA CYS A 9 -8.59 -13.64 -9.44
C CYS A 9 -8.80 -12.27 -10.12
N GLN A 10 -9.87 -12.10 -10.91
CA GLN A 10 -10.17 -10.79 -11.53
C GLN A 10 -10.54 -9.71 -10.52
N VAL A 11 -11.31 -10.06 -9.49
CA VAL A 11 -11.68 -9.11 -8.41
C VAL A 11 -10.45 -8.79 -7.56
N LEU A 12 -9.76 -9.82 -7.08
CA LEU A 12 -8.57 -9.66 -6.23
C LEU A 12 -7.47 -8.87 -6.91
N ARG A 13 -7.27 -9.02 -8.23
CA ARG A 13 -6.31 -8.21 -8.98
C ARG A 13 -6.61 -6.71 -8.89
N LYS A 14 -7.89 -6.33 -9.03
CA LYS A 14 -8.32 -4.93 -8.92
C LYS A 14 -8.11 -4.40 -7.50
N ASP A 15 -8.37 -5.23 -6.49
CA ASP A 15 -8.14 -4.86 -5.10
C ASP A 15 -6.66 -4.70 -4.78
N VAL A 16 -5.81 -5.61 -5.24
CA VAL A 16 -4.35 -5.50 -5.10
C VAL A 16 -3.82 -4.21 -5.75
N GLU A 17 -4.25 -3.89 -6.97
CA GLU A 17 -3.86 -2.63 -7.64
C GLU A 17 -4.31 -1.39 -6.86
N ARG A 18 -5.56 -1.38 -6.39
CA ARG A 18 -6.12 -0.28 -5.58
C ARG A 18 -5.35 -0.10 -4.28
N LEU A 19 -5.15 -1.18 -3.52
CA LEU A 19 -4.44 -1.16 -2.24
C LEU A 19 -2.98 -0.74 -2.41
N HIS A 20 -2.33 -1.20 -3.48
CA HIS A 20 -0.96 -0.79 -3.81
C HIS A 20 -0.86 0.73 -4.09
N LEU A 21 -1.81 1.29 -4.84
CA LEU A 21 -1.88 2.72 -5.09
C LEU A 21 -2.16 3.52 -3.82
N GLN A 22 -3.10 3.05 -2.98
CA GLN A 22 -3.43 3.68 -1.69
C GLN A 22 -2.20 3.74 -0.78
N ARG A 23 -1.51 2.61 -0.58
CA ARG A 23 -0.28 2.52 0.21
C ARG A 23 0.79 3.50 -0.29
N ASN A 24 1.02 3.56 -1.60
CA ASN A 24 2.03 4.44 -2.18
C ASN A 24 1.67 5.93 -2.05
N SER A 25 0.39 6.27 -2.14
CA SER A 25 -0.11 7.62 -1.92
C SER A 25 0.15 8.06 -0.47
N ALA A 26 -0.21 7.22 0.50
CA ALA A 26 0.01 7.49 1.93
C ALA A 26 1.50 7.66 2.27
N ILE A 27 2.38 6.79 1.75
CA ILE A 27 3.83 6.93 1.90
C ILE A 27 4.34 8.26 1.30
N THR A 28 3.79 8.67 0.14
CA THR A 28 4.20 9.91 -0.53
C THR A 28 3.76 11.13 0.27
N ALA A 29 2.56 11.12 0.84
CA ALA A 29 2.05 12.16 1.72
C ALA A 29 2.93 12.32 2.97
N LEU A 30 3.21 11.22 3.68
CA LEU A 30 4.08 11.22 4.86
C LEU A 30 5.49 11.75 4.54
N ARG A 31 6.06 11.36 3.40
CA ARG A 31 7.36 11.89 2.94
C ARG A 31 7.32 13.39 2.67
N GLY A 32 6.20 13.91 2.15
CA GLY A 32 6.00 15.33 1.92
C GLY A 32 6.05 16.13 3.23
N GLU A 33 5.34 15.64 4.25
CA GLU A 33 5.32 16.26 5.59
C GLU A 33 6.71 16.24 6.24
N LEU A 34 7.40 15.10 6.22
CA LEU A 34 8.74 14.96 6.80
C LEU A 34 9.81 15.81 6.08
N ARG A 35 9.74 15.95 4.74
CA ARG A 35 10.64 16.83 3.99
C ARG A 35 10.44 18.30 4.34
N GLY A 36 9.19 18.71 4.61
CA GLY A 36 8.90 20.05 5.12
C GLY A 36 9.72 20.34 6.38
N VAL A 37 9.73 19.42 7.33
CA VAL A 37 10.46 19.58 8.60
C VAL A 37 11.98 19.63 8.42
N MET A 38 12.55 18.86 7.49
CA MET A 38 14.01 18.80 7.26
C MET A 38 14.56 19.90 6.36
N GLY A 39 13.71 20.54 5.54
CA GLY A 39 14.09 21.63 4.65
C GLY A 39 14.26 22.94 5.41
N SER A 40 15.38 23.13 6.11
CA SER A 40 15.72 24.36 6.81
C SER A 40 15.90 25.55 5.85
N ILE A 41 14.80 26.18 5.42
CA ILE A 41 14.84 27.55 4.93
C ILE A 41 14.94 28.45 6.18
N LYS A 42 16.04 29.20 6.29
CA LYS A 42 16.26 30.17 7.39
C LYS A 42 15.05 31.09 7.50
N GLY A 43 14.33 31.03 8.62
CA GLY A 43 13.19 31.91 8.93
C GLY A 43 11.80 31.27 8.80
N THR A 44 11.69 30.02 8.36
CA THR A 44 10.40 29.31 8.30
C THR A 44 10.18 28.48 9.57
N VAL A 45 9.12 28.75 10.31
CA VAL A 45 8.67 27.89 11.42
C VAL A 45 7.87 26.73 10.82
N TYR A 46 8.41 25.52 10.89
CA TYR A 46 7.68 24.31 10.50
C TYR A 46 6.89 23.78 11.70
N THR A 47 5.56 23.72 11.55
CA THR A 47 4.70 22.99 12.48
C THR A 47 4.60 21.54 12.03
N PHE A 48 5.32 20.65 12.72
CA PHE A 48 5.13 19.21 12.60
C PHE A 48 3.93 18.78 13.45
N ASP A 49 2.98 18.07 12.85
CA ASP A 49 1.87 17.44 13.57
C ASP A 49 2.19 15.95 13.80
N PRO A 50 2.67 15.56 14.99
CA PRO A 50 3.00 14.18 15.29
C PRO A 50 1.78 13.26 15.28
N GLU A 51 0.58 13.77 15.58
CA GLU A 51 -0.64 12.96 15.56
C GLU A 51 -1.06 12.64 14.12
N ALA A 52 -0.96 13.61 13.21
CA ALA A 52 -1.19 13.38 11.79
C ALA A 52 -0.21 12.36 11.22
N ALA A 53 1.08 12.49 11.53
CA ALA A 53 2.10 11.52 11.11
C ALA A 53 1.82 10.11 11.65
N HIS A 54 1.38 9.99 12.91
CA HIS A 54 1.04 8.70 13.49
C HIS A 54 -0.21 8.07 12.83
N ARG A 55 -1.23 8.87 12.53
CA ARG A 55 -2.41 8.40 11.78
C ARG A 55 -2.04 7.90 10.38
N GLN A 56 -1.15 8.62 9.67
CA GLN A 56 -0.66 8.21 8.36
C GLN A 56 0.14 6.92 8.41
N LEU A 57 0.99 6.74 9.44
CA LEU A 57 1.71 5.49 9.64
C LEU A 57 0.75 4.31 9.88
N ALA A 58 -0.25 4.49 10.74
CA ALA A 58 -1.27 3.47 10.98
C ALA A 58 -2.05 3.10 9.71
N GLU A 59 -2.38 4.09 8.86
CA GLU A 59 -3.04 3.85 7.57
C GLU A 59 -2.13 3.09 6.59
N ILE A 60 -0.84 3.39 6.56
CA ILE A 60 0.15 2.66 5.74
C ILE A 60 0.25 1.21 6.20
N GLU A 61 0.32 0.96 7.52
CA GLU A 61 0.40 -0.38 8.09
C GLU A 61 -0.87 -1.19 7.79
N ASP A 62 -2.05 -0.61 8.01
CA ASP A 62 -3.33 -1.26 7.72
C ASP A 62 -3.49 -1.59 6.23
N THR A 63 -3.21 -0.61 5.35
CA THR A 63 -3.29 -0.81 3.90
C THR A 63 -2.27 -1.85 3.43
N SER A 64 -1.08 -1.89 4.04
CA SER A 64 -0.06 -2.89 3.73
C SER A 64 -0.50 -4.29 4.14
N ARG A 65 -1.12 -4.44 5.32
CA ARG A 65 -1.71 -5.71 5.76
C ARG A 65 -2.78 -6.19 4.78
N GLN A 66 -3.75 -5.34 4.46
CA GLN A 66 -4.83 -5.67 3.51
C GLN A 66 -4.27 -6.07 2.14
N LEU A 67 -3.24 -5.39 1.66
CA LEU A 67 -2.56 -5.72 0.41
C LEU A 67 -1.94 -7.12 0.45
N MET A 68 -1.26 -7.46 1.55
CA MET A 68 -0.65 -8.79 1.72
C MET A 68 -1.70 -9.90 1.82
N GLU A 69 -2.81 -9.64 2.49
CA GLU A 69 -3.95 -10.56 2.57
C GLU A 69 -4.57 -10.81 1.18
N ALA A 70 -4.85 -9.75 0.42
CA ALA A 70 -5.41 -9.86 -0.92
C ALA A 70 -4.47 -10.58 -1.90
N VAL A 71 -3.15 -10.37 -1.77
CA VAL A 71 -2.14 -11.08 -2.56
C VAL A 71 -2.07 -12.55 -2.19
N ALA A 72 -2.12 -12.88 -0.89
CA ALA A 72 -2.15 -14.25 -0.42
C ALA A 72 -3.37 -14.99 -0.98
N GLU A 73 -4.56 -14.40 -0.85
CA GLU A 73 -5.80 -14.97 -1.39
C GLU A 73 -5.72 -15.12 -2.91
N PHE A 74 -5.21 -14.12 -3.65
CA PHE A 74 -5.03 -14.24 -5.09
C PHE A 74 -4.14 -15.44 -5.45
N ASN A 75 -3.03 -15.61 -4.72
CA ASN A 75 -2.05 -16.65 -4.98
C ASN A 75 -2.58 -18.06 -4.67
N GLU A 76 -3.55 -18.19 -3.75
CA GLU A 76 -4.24 -19.45 -3.49
C GLU A 76 -5.12 -19.86 -4.68
N TRP A 77 -5.83 -18.91 -5.31
CA TRP A 77 -6.71 -19.18 -6.46
C TRP A 77 -5.98 -19.25 -7.80
N ALA A 78 -4.80 -18.65 -7.92
CA ALA A 78 -4.05 -18.53 -9.18
C ALA A 78 -3.79 -19.87 -9.90
N PRO A 79 -3.38 -20.98 -9.23
CA PRO A 79 -3.18 -22.27 -9.89
C PRO A 79 -4.44 -22.82 -10.55
N GLU A 80 -5.60 -22.64 -9.89
CA GLU A 80 -6.89 -23.12 -10.39
C GLU A 80 -7.44 -22.26 -11.53
N ALA A 81 -7.09 -20.97 -11.54
CA ALA A 81 -7.41 -20.03 -12.60
C ALA A 81 -6.45 -20.11 -13.81
N GLY A 82 -5.31 -20.80 -13.68
CA GLY A 82 -4.24 -20.79 -14.68
C GLY A 82 -3.48 -19.46 -14.76
N GLU A 83 -3.52 -18.68 -13.68
CA GLU A 83 -2.87 -17.38 -13.54
C GLU A 83 -1.49 -17.51 -12.89
N ARG A 84 -0.63 -16.50 -13.08
CA ARG A 84 0.65 -16.43 -12.38
C ARG A 84 0.47 -15.74 -11.02
N PRO A 85 1.14 -16.21 -9.96
CA PRO A 85 1.06 -15.57 -8.65
C PRO A 85 1.61 -14.13 -8.71
N ILE A 86 1.04 -13.26 -7.88
CA ILE A 86 1.46 -11.87 -7.70
C ILE A 86 2.52 -11.82 -6.61
N THR A 87 3.58 -11.05 -6.87
CA THR A 87 4.57 -10.66 -5.88
C THR A 87 4.53 -9.16 -5.69
N VAL A 88 4.42 -8.72 -4.44
CA VAL A 88 4.44 -7.30 -4.08
C VAL A 88 5.74 -7.02 -3.33
N ALA A 89 6.47 -6.00 -3.76
CA ALA A 89 7.64 -5.55 -3.05
C ALA A 89 7.24 -4.86 -1.74
N GLU A 90 8.03 -5.08 -0.69
CA GLU A 90 7.92 -4.31 0.53
C GLU A 90 8.07 -2.81 0.24
N PRO A 91 7.26 -1.96 0.88
CA PRO A 91 7.46 -0.53 0.79
C PRO A 91 8.83 -0.20 1.40
N ARG A 92 9.73 0.40 0.61
CA ARG A 92 11.04 0.86 1.11
C ARG A 92 10.82 1.96 2.16
N LEU A 93 10.92 1.59 3.44
CA LEU A 93 11.06 2.52 4.55
C LEU A 93 12.52 2.99 4.63
N PRO A 94 12.77 4.28 4.92
CA PRO A 94 14.13 4.84 5.03
C PRO A 94 14.88 4.32 6.25
#